data_AF-A0A5J6N0M9-F1
#
_entry.id   AF-A0A5J6N0M9-F1
#
_cell.length_a   1.000
_cell.length_b   1.000
_cell.length_c   1.000
_cell.angle_alpha   90.00
_cell.angle_beta   90.00
_cell.angle_gamma   90.00
#
_symmetry.space_group_name_H-M   'P 1'
#
loop_
_entity.id
_entity.type
_entity.pdbx_description
1 polymer ?
#
loop_
_entity_poly.entity_id
_entity_poly.type
_entity_poly.pdbx_seq_one_letter_code
_entity_poly.pdbx_strand_id
1 'polypeptide(L)'
;MLAAVLAGATFARAEAGSSERDQQYAAWRDTYYGANVIEYCGLVSEEVKDGFRRKVRFLRAWSELPPAIEWRIRVWAAVRADYQYLDHSLGGHRIWCESDGLTAVRSFLAFRERELAKEAGE
;
A
#
# COMPACT_ATOMS: atom_id res chain seq x y z
N MET A 1 -2.85 27.06 54.23
CA MET A 1 -3.29 26.00 53.30
C MET A 1 -4.67 26.38 52.80
N LEU A 2 -4.80 26.71 51.50
CA LEU A 2 -6.05 27.00 50.82
C LEU A 2 -5.88 26.67 49.33
N ALA A 3 -6.98 26.29 48.72
CA ALA A 3 -7.10 25.29 47.67
C ALA A 3 -6.86 25.78 46.22
N ALA A 4 -6.59 24.77 45.38
CA ALA A 4 -7.03 24.58 44.00
C ALA A 4 -6.62 25.58 42.89
N VAL A 5 -5.93 25.06 41.88
CA VAL A 5 -6.30 25.30 40.47
C VAL A 5 -6.21 23.98 39.71
N LEU A 6 -7.37 23.51 39.26
CA LEU A 6 -7.53 22.53 38.18
C LEU A 6 -6.96 23.15 36.89
N ALA A 7 -5.94 22.55 36.30
CA ALA A 7 -5.58 22.79 34.90
C ALA A 7 -5.70 21.46 34.15
N GLY A 8 -6.93 21.17 33.72
CA GLY A 8 -7.24 20.07 32.85
C GLY A 8 -6.75 20.32 31.42
N ALA A 9 -6.27 19.23 30.81
CA ALA A 9 -6.45 18.81 29.43
C ALA A 9 -6.37 19.86 28.30
N THR A 10 -5.20 19.96 27.65
CA THR A 10 -5.10 20.35 26.23
C THR A 10 -3.84 19.76 25.54
N PHE A 11 -3.69 18.43 25.53
CA PHE A 11 -2.73 17.78 24.61
C PHE A 11 -3.35 16.52 23.98
N ALA A 12 -4.42 16.71 23.20
CA ALA A 12 -4.98 15.64 22.38
C ALA A 12 -5.44 16.21 21.04
N ARG A 13 -4.50 16.65 20.19
CA ARG A 13 -4.79 16.96 18.77
C ARG A 13 -3.60 16.82 17.81
N ALA A 14 -2.63 15.95 18.10
CA ALA A 14 -1.48 15.71 17.21
C ALA A 14 -1.40 14.29 16.62
N GLU A 15 -2.14 13.31 17.15
CA GLU A 15 -2.00 11.89 16.76
C GLU A 15 -2.85 11.48 15.55
N ALA A 16 -3.93 12.21 15.24
CA ALA A 16 -4.80 11.88 14.10
C ALA A 16 -4.13 12.14 12.75
N GLY A 17 -3.31 13.19 12.63
CA GLY A 17 -2.63 13.56 11.39
C GLY A 17 -1.37 12.74 11.06
N SER A 18 -0.73 12.14 12.06
CA SER A 18 0.36 11.19 11.83
C SER A 18 -0.18 9.82 11.41
N SER A 19 -1.21 9.32 12.09
CA SER A 19 -1.77 7.99 11.82
C SER A 19 -2.41 7.85 10.43
N GLU A 20 -3.12 8.86 9.94
CA GLU A 20 -3.70 8.81 8.59
C GLU A 20 -2.62 8.86 7.50
N ARG A 21 -1.63 9.74 7.64
CA ARG A 21 -0.50 9.79 6.69
C ARG A 21 0.28 8.49 6.69
N ASP A 22 0.54 7.90 7.86
CA ASP A 22 1.24 6.62 7.96
C ASP A 22 0.47 5.49 7.25
N GLN A 23 -0.86 5.49 7.35
CA GLN A 23 -1.73 4.58 6.58
C GLN A 23 -1.64 4.82 5.08
N GLN A 24 -1.63 6.08 4.63
CA GLN A 24 -1.44 6.42 3.22
C GLN A 24 -0.08 5.92 2.71
N TYR A 25 0.99 6.18 3.46
CA TYR A 25 2.34 5.71 3.14
C TYR A 25 2.42 4.18 3.08
N ALA A 26 1.78 3.48 4.02
CA ALA A 26 1.70 2.03 4.01
C ALA A 26 0.95 1.52 2.76
N ALA A 27 -0.22 2.08 2.44
CA ALA A 27 -1.00 1.69 1.27
C ALA A 27 -0.24 1.88 -0.04
N TRP A 28 0.52 2.98 -0.18
CA TRP A 28 1.40 3.22 -1.32
C TRP A 28 2.54 2.21 -1.40
N ARG A 29 3.22 1.96 -0.28
CA ARG A 29 4.31 0.97 -0.20
C ARG A 29 3.84 -0.43 -0.57
N ASP A 30 2.74 -0.88 0.01
CA ASP A 30 2.17 -2.20 -0.24
C ASP A 30 1.74 -2.37 -1.70
N THR A 31 1.16 -1.31 -2.27
CA THR A 31 0.71 -1.33 -3.68
C THR A 31 1.89 -1.44 -4.65
N TYR A 32 2.96 -0.66 -4.46
CA TYR A 32 4.12 -0.76 -5.33
C TYR A 32 4.97 -1.99 -5.05
N TYR A 33 5.13 -2.41 -3.79
CA TYR A 33 5.85 -3.65 -3.46
C TYR A 33 5.14 -4.85 -4.09
N GLY A 34 3.82 -4.99 -3.87
CA GLY A 34 3.04 -6.06 -4.45
C GLY A 34 3.11 -6.12 -5.99
N ALA A 35 3.14 -4.96 -6.66
CA ALA A 35 3.33 -4.90 -8.11
C ALA A 35 4.69 -5.47 -8.56
N ASN A 36 5.78 -5.19 -7.84
CA ASN A 36 7.08 -5.78 -8.14
C ASN A 36 7.12 -7.29 -7.82
N VAL A 37 6.49 -7.73 -6.72
CA VAL A 37 6.43 -9.16 -6.37
C VAL A 37 5.73 -9.98 -7.45
N ILE A 38 4.58 -9.51 -7.96
CA ILE A 38 3.85 -10.26 -9.00
C ILE A 38 4.64 -10.35 -10.32
N GLU A 39 5.51 -9.37 -10.61
CA GLU A 39 6.43 -9.42 -11.76
C GLU A 39 7.48 -10.52 -11.56
N TYR A 40 8.15 -10.54 -10.40
CA TYR A 40 9.10 -11.61 -10.05
C TYR A 40 8.49 -13.01 -10.07
N CYS A 41 7.23 -13.12 -9.65
CA CYS A 41 6.51 -14.39 -9.57
C CYS A 41 5.83 -14.82 -10.89
N GLY A 42 5.87 -13.99 -11.94
CA GLY A 42 5.18 -14.28 -13.21
C GLY A 42 3.65 -14.30 -13.11
N LEU A 43 3.06 -13.58 -12.16
CA LEU A 43 1.62 -13.57 -11.85
C LEU A 43 0.87 -12.39 -12.49
N VAL A 44 1.40 -11.83 -13.58
CA VAL A 44 0.87 -10.63 -14.22
C VAL A 44 -0.16 -11.00 -15.29
N SER A 45 -1.41 -10.58 -15.11
CA SER A 45 -2.48 -10.61 -16.13
C SER A 45 -2.97 -9.19 -16.46
N GLU A 46 -3.79 -9.04 -17.52
CA GLU A 46 -4.39 -7.74 -17.86
C GLU A 46 -5.38 -7.25 -16.79
N GLU A 47 -6.12 -8.16 -16.16
CA GLU A 47 -7.03 -7.85 -15.05
C GLU A 47 -6.26 -7.39 -13.81
N VAL A 48 -5.12 -8.02 -13.51
CA VAL A 48 -4.26 -7.61 -12.39
C VAL A 48 -3.65 -6.23 -12.66
N LYS A 49 -3.17 -5.97 -13.88
CA LYS A 49 -2.68 -4.65 -14.31
C LYS A 49 -3.75 -3.57 -14.20
N ASP A 50 -4.98 -3.87 -14.62
CA ASP A 50 -6.11 -2.95 -14.50
C ASP A 50 -6.41 -2.64 -13.03
N GLY A 51 -6.48 -3.66 -12.17
CA GLY A 51 -6.66 -3.48 -10.72
C GLY A 51 -5.58 -2.63 -10.06
N PHE A 52 -4.32 -2.84 -10.43
CA PHE A 52 -3.20 -2.01 -9.97
C PHE A 52 -3.37 -0.55 -10.43
N ARG A 53 -3.67 -0.30 -11.72
CA ARG A 53 -3.86 1.07 -12.25
C ARG A 53 -5.01 1.79 -11.56
N ARG A 54 -6.14 1.10 -11.33
CA ARG A 54 -7.29 1.63 -10.59
C ARG A 54 -6.91 1.97 -9.15
N LYS A 55 -6.19 1.09 -8.46
CA LYS A 55 -5.71 1.34 -7.09
C LYS A 55 -4.75 2.52 -7.03
N VAL A 56 -3.80 2.65 -7.95
CA VAL A 56 -2.90 3.82 -8.00
C VAL A 56 -3.68 5.11 -8.23
N ARG A 57 -4.67 5.11 -9.13
CA ARG A 57 -5.54 6.28 -9.36
C ARG A 57 -6.29 6.67 -8.09
N PHE A 58 -6.86 5.69 -7.40
CA PHE A 58 -7.52 5.90 -6.11
C PHE A 58 -6.56 6.50 -5.07
N LEU A 59 -5.35 5.96 -4.93
CA LEU A 59 -4.37 6.46 -3.95
C LEU A 59 -3.94 7.91 -4.24
N ARG A 60 -3.85 8.29 -5.52
CA ARG A 60 -3.59 9.70 -5.92
C ARG A 60 -4.76 10.62 -5.59
N ALA A 61 -5.99 10.12 -5.65
CA ALA A 61 -7.17 10.90 -5.27
C ALA A 61 -7.35 10.97 -3.75
N TRP A 62 -6.96 9.92 -3.02
CA TRP A 62 -7.11 9.82 -1.57
C TRP A 62 -6.01 10.56 -0.79
N SER A 63 -4.81 10.65 -1.35
CA SER A 63 -3.68 11.29 -0.68
C SER A 63 -3.03 12.34 -1.58
N GLU A 64 -2.81 13.54 -1.04
CA GLU A 64 -1.98 14.57 -1.68
C GLU A 64 -0.49 14.24 -1.50
N LEU A 65 -0.07 13.06 -1.98
CA LEU A 65 1.31 12.63 -1.90
C LEU A 65 2.15 13.39 -2.93
N PRO A 66 3.22 14.12 -2.53
CA PRO A 66 4.06 14.81 -3.49
C PRO A 66 4.70 13.82 -4.49
N PRO A 67 4.82 14.16 -5.79
CA PRO A 67 5.39 13.25 -6.80
C PRO A 67 6.79 12.72 -6.46
N ALA A 68 7.63 13.55 -5.83
CA ALA A 68 8.97 13.16 -5.38
C ALA A 68 8.92 12.06 -4.30
N ILE A 69 7.89 12.06 -3.46
CA ILE A 69 7.67 11.07 -2.42
C ILE A 69 7.10 9.78 -3.03
N GLU A 70 6.16 9.88 -3.96
CA GLU A 70 5.69 8.71 -4.74
C GLU A 70 6.88 8.01 -5.43
N TRP A 71 7.76 8.77 -6.07
CA TRP A 71 8.96 8.23 -6.70
C TRP A 71 9.88 7.50 -5.70
N ARG A 72 10.13 8.07 -4.51
CA ARG A 72 10.93 7.41 -3.47
C ARG A 72 10.30 6.10 -3.01
N ILE A 73 8.98 6.05 -2.88
CA ILE A 73 8.26 4.82 -2.52
C ILE A 73 8.40 3.77 -3.63
N ARG A 74 8.30 4.16 -4.90
CA ARG A 74 8.50 3.25 -6.04
C ARG A 74 9.90 2.63 -6.04
N VAL A 75 10.92 3.46 -5.85
CA VAL A 75 12.32 3.00 -5.75
C VAL A 75 12.49 2.06 -4.55
N TRP A 76 11.97 2.44 -3.38
CA TRP A 76 12.02 1.59 -2.20
C TRP A 76 11.33 0.24 -2.43
N ALA A 77 10.18 0.23 -3.08
CA ALA A 77 9.41 -0.98 -3.35
C ALA A 77 10.15 -1.94 -4.29
N ALA A 78 10.76 -1.41 -5.36
CA ALA A 78 11.58 -2.20 -6.29
C ALA A 78 12.78 -2.82 -5.56
N VAL A 79 13.57 -2.00 -4.86
CA VAL A 79 14.73 -2.47 -4.08
C VAL A 79 14.32 -3.49 -3.02
N ARG A 80 13.17 -3.28 -2.36
CA ARG A 80 12.65 -4.23 -1.36
C ARG A 80 12.29 -5.56 -1.99
N ALA A 81 11.61 -5.57 -3.14
CA ALA A 81 11.28 -6.79 -3.86
C ALA A 81 12.54 -7.53 -4.34
N ASP A 82 13.53 -6.80 -4.86
CA ASP A 82 14.84 -7.37 -5.24
C ASP A 82 15.51 -8.08 -4.06
N TYR A 83 15.54 -7.43 -2.89
CA TYR A 83 16.11 -8.06 -1.69
C TYR A 83 15.33 -9.30 -1.25
N GLN A 84 14.00 -9.29 -1.31
CA GLN A 84 13.19 -10.46 -0.98
C GLN A 84 13.42 -11.61 -1.97
N TYR A 85 13.55 -11.30 -3.27
CA TYR A 85 13.87 -12.30 -4.28
C TYR A 85 15.23 -12.97 -4.01
N LEU A 86 16.25 -12.19 -3.68
CA LEU A 86 17.58 -12.71 -3.31
C LEU A 86 17.53 -13.56 -2.04
N ASP A 87 16.84 -13.09 -1.01
CA ASP A 87 16.68 -13.77 0.29
C ASP A 87 15.94 -15.10 0.16
N HIS A 88 14.91 -15.15 -0.69
CA HIS A 88 14.09 -16.33 -0.88
C HIS A 88 14.58 -17.28 -1.99
N SER A 89 15.64 -16.97 -2.73
CA SER A 89 16.02 -17.65 -4.00
C SER A 89 15.92 -19.21 -4.02
N LEU A 90 16.99 -19.95 -3.73
CA LEU A 90 17.14 -21.39 -4.07
C LEU A 90 16.14 -22.37 -3.42
N GLY A 91 15.22 -21.90 -2.57
CA GLY A 91 14.17 -22.76 -1.99
C GLY A 91 12.95 -22.06 -1.40
N GLY A 92 13.01 -20.74 -1.18
CA GLY A 92 11.90 -19.94 -0.63
C GLY A 92 11.03 -19.26 -1.68
N HIS A 93 11.48 -19.18 -2.95
CA HIS A 93 10.83 -18.38 -3.98
C HIS A 93 9.37 -18.80 -4.21
N ARG A 94 9.10 -20.12 -4.25
CA ARG A 94 7.74 -20.63 -4.39
C ARG A 94 6.84 -20.19 -3.22
N ILE A 95 7.34 -20.28 -2.00
CA ILE A 95 6.58 -19.91 -0.79
C ILE A 95 6.30 -18.40 -0.78
N TRP A 96 7.29 -17.60 -1.13
CA TRP A 96 7.15 -16.14 -1.24
C TRP A 96 6.10 -15.74 -2.29
N CYS A 97 6.09 -16.41 -3.45
CA CYS A 97 5.06 -16.19 -4.45
C CYS A 97 3.67 -16.64 -4.01
N GLU A 98 3.57 -17.75 -3.26
CA GLU A 98 2.31 -18.22 -2.68
C GLU A 98 1.78 -17.30 -1.57
N SER A 99 2.67 -16.67 -0.79
CA SER A 99 2.29 -15.72 0.26
C SER A 99 2.03 -14.33 -0.32
N ASP A 100 3.09 -13.64 -0.72
CA ASP A 100 3.09 -12.22 -1.04
C ASP A 100 2.53 -12.00 -2.45
N GLY A 101 2.98 -12.81 -3.41
CA GLY A 101 2.55 -12.73 -4.81
C GLY A 101 1.04 -12.91 -4.94
N LEU A 102 0.51 -14.03 -4.45
CA LEU A 102 -0.95 -14.27 -4.50
C LEU A 102 -1.75 -13.28 -3.65
N THR A 103 -1.20 -12.78 -2.54
CA THR A 103 -1.86 -11.73 -1.75
C THR A 103 -1.97 -10.42 -2.53
N ALA A 104 -0.92 -10.02 -3.25
CA ALA A 104 -0.94 -8.86 -4.12
C ALA A 104 -1.94 -9.03 -5.27
N VAL A 105 -1.94 -10.18 -5.96
CA VAL A 105 -2.93 -10.51 -7.00
C VAL A 105 -4.36 -10.36 -6.48
N ARG A 106 -4.68 -11.01 -5.34
CA ARG A 106 -6.01 -10.92 -4.71
C ARG A 106 -6.37 -9.48 -4.37
N SER A 107 -5.43 -8.70 -3.85
CA SER A 107 -5.66 -7.28 -3.52
C SER A 107 -6.05 -6.46 -4.76
N PHE A 108 -5.34 -6.64 -5.88
CA PHE A 108 -5.61 -5.89 -7.11
C PHE A 108 -6.91 -6.31 -7.78
N LEU A 109 -7.18 -7.62 -7.86
CA LEU A 109 -8.44 -8.11 -8.43
C LEU A 109 -9.65 -7.67 -7.60
N ALA A 110 -9.58 -7.80 -6.27
CA ALA A 110 -10.65 -7.33 -5.40
C ALA A 110 -10.86 -5.81 -5.49
N PHE A 111 -9.79 -5.02 -5.68
CA PHE A 111 -9.93 -3.59 -5.91
C PHE A 111 -10.62 -3.29 -7.25
N ARG A 112 -10.20 -3.97 -8.32
CA ARG A 112 -10.82 -3.86 -9.64
C ARG A 112 -12.31 -4.14 -9.61
N GLU A 113 -12.71 -5.26 -9.01
CA GLU A 113 -14.11 -5.68 -8.94
C GLU A 113 -14.98 -4.65 -8.22
N ARG A 114 -14.49 -4.08 -7.12
CA ARG A 114 -15.20 -3.02 -6.39
C ARG A 114 -15.39 -1.76 -7.22
N GLU A 115 -14.36 -1.33 -7.95
CA GLU A 115 -14.47 -0.12 -8.79
C GLU A 115 -15.40 -0.34 -9.99
N LEU A 116 -15.36 -1.51 -10.63
CA LEU A 116 -16.29 -1.86 -11.71
C LEU A 116 -17.74 -1.90 -11.21
N ALA A 117 -17.98 -2.42 -10.01
CA ALA A 117 -19.31 -2.46 -9.41
C ALA A 117 -19.85 -1.05 -9.12
N LYS A 118 -18.99 -0.09 -8.73
CA LYS A 118 -19.37 1.31 -8.57
C LYS A 118 -19.73 1.94 -9.92
N GLU A 119 -18.88 1.77 -10.93
CA GLU A 119 -19.08 2.31 -12.28
C GLU A 119 -20.37 1.77 -12.94
N ALA A 120 -20.79 0.55 -12.63
CA ALA A 120 -22.01 -0.05 -13.16
C ALA A 120 -23.30 0.39 -12.43
N GLY A 121 -23.18 0.99 -11.24
CA GLY A 121 -24.30 1.49 -10.45
C GLY A 121 -24.57 2.98 -10.62
N GLU A 122 -23.73 3.68 -11.38
CA GLU A 122 -23.87 5.09 -11.80
C GLU A 122 -24.58 5.19 -13.16
#